data_AF-A0A4U9WHU7-F1
#
_entry.id   AF-A0A4U9WHU7-F1
#
_cell.length_a   1.000
_cell.length_b   1.000
_cell.length_c   1.000
_cell.angle_alpha   90.00
_cell.angle_beta   90.00
_cell.angle_gamma   90.00
#
_symmetry.space_group_name_H-M   'P 1'
#
loop_
_entity.id
_entity.type
_entity.pdbx_description
1 polymer ?
#
loop_
_entity_poly.entity_id
_entity_poly.type
_entity_poly.pdbx_seq_one_letter_code
_entity_poly.pdbx_strand_id
1 'polypeptide(L)'
;MISGISFTEFSYNLLQGFDFSELYNRHQVELQIGGSDQWGNITSGIDLTRRMHQKQVFGLTVPLITKSDGTKFGKTEGGAVWLAPEKTKPVQILPVLDQHRGCGRLSLPEVSSPS
;
A
#
# COMPACT_ATOMS: atom_id res chain seq x y z
N MET A 1 -28.80 10.23 8.56
CA MET A 1 -28.61 8.99 7.79
C MET A 1 -27.65 8.12 8.60
N ILE A 2 -28.11 6.99 9.14
CA ILE A 2 -27.23 6.08 9.88
C ILE A 2 -26.38 5.38 8.81
N SER A 3 -25.11 5.76 8.68
CA SER A 3 -24.15 5.03 7.86
C SER A 3 -23.70 3.82 8.68
N GLY A 4 -24.47 2.74 8.62
CA GLY A 4 -24.14 1.47 9.27
C GLY A 4 -23.23 0.63 8.38
N ILE A 5 -22.18 0.04 8.96
CA ILE A 5 -21.32 -0.93 8.27
C ILE A 5 -22.15 -2.18 7.92
N SER A 6 -22.02 -2.67 6.69
CA SER A 6 -22.66 -3.92 6.30
C SER A 6 -21.99 -5.12 6.97
N PHE A 7 -22.72 -6.24 7.10
CA PHE A 7 -22.13 -7.48 7.62
C PHE A 7 -20.93 -7.94 6.77
N THR A 8 -21.00 -7.75 5.46
CA THR A 8 -19.91 -8.07 4.53
C THR A 8 -18.66 -7.25 4.82
N GLU A 9 -18.79 -5.94 5.01
CA GLU A 9 -17.67 -5.06 5.34
C GLU A 9 -17.11 -5.37 6.74
N PHE A 10 -17.98 -5.64 7.71
CA PHE A 10 -17.56 -6.03 9.06
C PHE A 10 -16.74 -7.33 9.04
N SER A 11 -17.11 -8.29 8.17
CA SER A 11 -16.44 -9.59 8.05
C SER A 11 -15.07 -9.52 7.38
N TYR A 12 -14.72 -8.40 6.72
CA TYR A 12 -13.44 -8.25 6.02
C TYR A 12 -12.22 -8.47 6.93
N ASN A 13 -12.28 -7.96 8.16
CA ASN A 13 -11.20 -8.08 9.13
C ASN A 13 -10.89 -9.54 9.49
N LEU A 14 -11.91 -10.41 9.53
CA LEU A 14 -11.74 -11.84 9.79
C LEU A 14 -11.02 -12.54 8.62
N LEU A 15 -11.40 -12.20 7.39
CA LEU A 15 -10.81 -12.79 6.19
C LEU A 15 -9.31 -12.44 6.09
N GLN A 16 -8.97 -11.15 6.20
CA GLN A 16 -7.56 -10.73 6.13
C GLN A 16 -6.73 -11.27 7.31
N GLY A 17 -7.34 -11.39 8.50
CA GLY A 17 -6.67 -12.01 9.65
C GLY A 17 -6.36 -13.48 9.41
N PHE A 18 -7.30 -14.22 8.82
CA PHE A 18 -7.13 -15.63 8.47
C PHE A 18 -6.06 -15.83 7.40
N ASP A 19 -5.97 -14.94 6.41
CA ASP A 19 -4.88 -14.97 5.42
C ASP A 19 -3.50 -14.94 6.09
N PHE A 20 -3.28 -14.08 7.10
CA PHE A 20 -1.99 -14.02 7.79
C PHE A 20 -1.70 -15.33 8.55
N SER A 21 -2.70 -15.88 9.26
CA SER A 21 -2.56 -17.17 9.95
C SER A 21 -2.22 -18.31 8.98
N GLU A 22 -2.88 -18.35 7.83
CA GLU A 22 -2.68 -19.40 6.83
C GLU A 22 -1.34 -19.25 6.09
N LEU A 23 -0.91 -18.02 5.80
CA LEU A 23 0.42 -17.76 5.25
C LEU A 23 1.53 -18.11 6.25
N TYR A 24 1.32 -17.88 7.54
CA TYR A 24 2.22 -18.40 8.58
C TYR A 24 2.27 -19.92 8.54
N ASN A 25 1.12 -20.60 8.54
CA ASN A 25 1.05 -22.06 8.52
C ASN A 25 1.74 -22.67 7.29
N ARG A 26 1.49 -22.14 6.09
CA ARG A 26 2.00 -22.68 4.82
C ARG A 26 3.45 -22.29 4.52
N HIS A 27 3.84 -21.07 4.88
CA HIS A 27 5.07 -20.46 4.38
C HIS A 27 5.92 -19.82 5.48
N GLN A 28 5.52 -19.94 6.75
CA GLN A 28 6.21 -19.32 7.89
C GLN A 28 6.37 -17.80 7.69
N VAL A 29 5.35 -17.14 7.14
CA VAL A 29 5.32 -15.68 7.06
C VAL A 29 5.17 -15.10 8.46
N GLU A 30 6.18 -14.37 8.91
CA GLU A 30 6.21 -13.77 10.26
C GLU A 30 6.03 -12.25 10.26
N LEU A 31 5.93 -11.61 9.09
CA LEU A 31 5.76 -10.16 8.97
C LEU A 31 4.72 -9.82 7.91
N GLN A 32 3.72 -9.01 8.29
CA GLN A 32 2.77 -8.40 7.37
C GLN A 32 3.01 -6.90 7.26
N ILE A 33 3.09 -6.39 6.03
CA ILE A 33 3.29 -4.97 5.72
C ILE A 33 2.05 -4.42 5.03
N GLY A 34 1.64 -3.20 5.36
CA GLY A 34 0.53 -2.51 4.69
C GLY A 34 0.57 -0.99 4.85
N GLY A 35 -0.39 -0.29 4.23
CA GLY A 35 -0.59 1.14 4.48
C GLY A 35 -1.03 1.42 5.92
N SER A 36 -0.90 2.66 6.37
CA SER A 36 -1.31 3.08 7.73
C SER A 36 -2.78 2.76 8.06
N ASP A 37 -3.65 2.73 7.05
CA ASP A 37 -5.07 2.38 7.16
C ASP A 37 -5.33 0.88 7.42
N GLN A 38 -4.33 0.02 7.20
CA GLN A 38 -4.46 -1.43 7.35
C GLN A 38 -4.11 -1.93 8.76
N TRP A 39 -3.70 -1.05 9.68
CA TRP A 39 -3.23 -1.44 11.02
C TRP A 39 -4.20 -2.39 11.74
N GLY A 40 -5.49 -2.06 11.76
CA GLY A 40 -6.50 -2.88 12.44
C GLY A 40 -6.63 -4.30 11.87
N ASN A 41 -6.49 -4.46 10.55
CA ASN A 41 -6.54 -5.78 9.92
C ASN A 41 -5.27 -6.59 10.19
N ILE A 42 -4.10 -5.94 10.18
CA ILE A 42 -2.82 -6.57 10.48
C ILE A 42 -2.81 -7.06 11.94
N THR A 43 -3.25 -6.24 12.89
CA THR A 43 -3.29 -6.64 14.31
C THR A 43 -4.23 -7.82 14.55
N SER A 44 -5.37 -7.86 13.86
CA SER A 44 -6.28 -9.02 13.92
C SER A 44 -5.61 -10.30 13.42
N GLY A 45 -4.81 -10.23 12.36
CA GLY A 45 -4.02 -11.35 11.86
C GLY A 45 -2.94 -11.82 12.84
N ILE A 46 -2.25 -10.88 13.50
CA ILE A 46 -1.27 -11.20 14.56
C ILE A 46 -1.95 -11.97 15.70
N ASP A 47 -3.08 -11.45 16.19
CA ASP A 47 -3.83 -12.08 17.29
C ASP A 47 -4.37 -13.45 16.90
N LEU A 48 -4.89 -13.60 15.69
CA LEU A 48 -5.42 -14.86 15.19
C LEU A 48 -4.31 -15.91 15.03
N THR A 49 -3.19 -15.54 14.42
CA THR A 49 -2.03 -16.43 14.24
C THR A 49 -1.51 -16.93 15.60
N ARG A 50 -1.44 -16.03 16.59
CA ARG A 50 -1.09 -16.40 17.97
C ARG A 50 -2.08 -17.39 18.57
N ARG A 51 -3.39 -17.21 18.37
CA ARG A 51 -4.42 -18.12 18.92
C ARG A 51 -4.41 -19.48 18.25
N MET A 52 -4.21 -19.53 16.93
CA MET A 52 -4.29 -20.77 16.16
C MET A 52 -2.99 -21.59 16.20
N HIS A 53 -1.84 -20.91 16.14
CA HIS A 53 -0.54 -21.56 15.98
C HIS A 53 0.41 -21.34 17.17
N GLN A 54 0.02 -20.53 18.17
CA GLN A 54 0.83 -20.21 19.35
C GLN A 54 2.18 -19.58 19.00
N LYS A 55 2.17 -18.76 17.94
CA LYS A 55 3.36 -18.14 17.36
C LYS A 55 3.24 -16.63 17.35
N GLN A 56 4.38 -15.99 17.52
CA GLN A 56 4.50 -14.53 17.45
C GLN A 56 4.84 -14.14 16.02
N VAL A 57 4.04 -13.23 15.47
CA VAL A 57 4.27 -12.60 14.16
C VAL A 57 4.11 -11.10 14.32
N PHE A 58 4.56 -10.34 13.32
CA PHE A 58 4.74 -8.90 13.40
C PHE A 58 3.99 -8.18 12.29
N GLY A 59 3.68 -6.90 12.56
CA GLY A 59 3.03 -6.01 11.63
C GLY A 59 3.84 -4.73 11.46
N LEU A 60 3.92 -4.23 10.24
CA LEU A 60 4.52 -2.93 9.93
C LEU A 60 3.60 -2.14 9.02
N THR A 61 3.39 -0.87 9.34
CA THR A 61 2.65 0.05 8.46
C THR A 61 3.56 1.10 7.86
N VAL A 62 3.33 1.40 6.59
CA VAL A 62 3.97 2.51 5.89
C VAL A 62 3.08 3.75 5.97
N PRO A 63 3.68 4.96 6.12
CA PRO A 63 2.90 6.19 6.19
C PRO A 63 2.17 6.43 4.86
N LEU A 64 1.04 7.13 4.94
CA LEU A 64 0.35 7.60 3.75
C LEU A 64 1.28 8.55 2.97
N ILE A 65 1.47 8.29 1.66
CA ILE A 65 2.28 9.16 0.82
C ILE A 65 1.53 10.48 0.59
N THR A 66 2.15 11.58 1.00
CA THR A 66 1.69 12.94 0.75
C THR A 66 2.70 13.67 -0.13
N LYS A 67 2.21 14.60 -0.95
CA LYS A 67 3.05 15.52 -1.71
C LYS A 67 3.64 16.59 -0.76
N SER A 68 4.68 17.28 -1.21
CA SER A 68 5.29 18.40 -0.48
C SER A 68 4.31 19.56 -0.24
N ASP A 69 3.29 19.69 -1.09
CA ASP A 69 2.19 20.65 -0.95
C ASP A 69 1.09 20.21 0.05
N GLY A 70 1.27 19.05 0.69
CA GLY A 70 0.31 18.50 1.66
C GLY A 70 -0.87 17.75 1.05
N THR A 71 -1.02 17.74 -0.28
CA THR A 71 -2.08 16.98 -0.95
C THR A 71 -1.78 15.48 -0.95
N LYS A 72 -2.83 14.65 -0.91
CA LYS A 72 -2.67 13.18 -0.96
C LYS A 72 -2.09 12.76 -2.30
N PHE A 73 -1.05 11.93 -2.27
CA PHE A 73 -0.48 11.34 -3.48
C PHE A 73 -1.55 10.48 -4.18
N GLY A 74 -1.70 10.62 -5.51
CA GLY A 74 -2.68 9.88 -6.30
C GLY A 74 -4.03 10.56 -6.53
N LYS A 75 -4.33 11.70 -5.88
CA LYS A 75 -5.41 12.60 -6.32
C LYS A 75 -4.79 13.76 -7.10
N THR A 76 -4.46 13.52 -8.36
CA THR A 76 -4.15 14.62 -9.29
C THR A 76 -5.45 15.25 -9.76
N GLU A 77 -5.41 16.51 -10.25
CA GLU A 77 -6.57 17.17 -10.87
C GLU A 77 -7.17 16.34 -12.04
N GLY A 78 -6.37 15.44 -12.63
CA GLY A 78 -6.80 14.51 -13.68
C GLY A 78 -7.23 13.11 -13.22
N GLY A 79 -7.34 12.84 -11.91
CA GLY A 79 -7.74 11.53 -11.37
C GLY A 79 -6.57 10.64 -10.90
N ALA A 80 -6.80 9.33 -10.85
CA ALA A 80 -5.83 8.34 -10.37
C ALA A 80 -4.73 8.07 -11.40
N VAL A 81 -3.50 7.95 -10.93
CA VAL A 81 -2.34 7.52 -11.74
C VAL A 81 -2.26 6.00 -11.69
N TRP A 82 -2.50 5.33 -12.82
CA TRP A 82 -2.52 3.87 -12.89
C TRP A 82 -1.16 3.33 -13.28
N LEU A 83 -0.82 2.13 -12.79
CA LEU A 83 0.38 1.40 -13.23
C LEU A 83 0.19 0.75 -14.61
N ALA A 84 -1.07 0.54 -15.01
CA ALA A 84 -1.41 -0.10 -16.27
C ALA A 84 -1.21 0.90 -17.45
N PRO A 85 -0.37 0.57 -18.46
CA PRO A 85 0.04 1.50 -19.51
C PRO A 85 -1.12 1.98 -20.40
N GLU A 86 -2.19 1.18 -20.51
CA GLU A 86 -3.41 1.51 -21.25
C GLU A 86 -4.27 2.58 -20.54
N LYS A 87 -4.11 2.74 -19.22
CA LYS A 87 -4.83 3.74 -18.42
C LYS A 87 -3.99 4.98 -18.13
N THR A 88 -2.67 4.84 -18.04
CA THR A 88 -1.75 5.97 -17.87
C THR A 88 -0.51 5.71 -18.70
N LYS A 89 -0.26 6.57 -19.69
CA LYS A 89 0.89 6.42 -20.57
C LYS A 89 2.19 6.68 -19.78
N PRO A 90 3.32 6.03 -20.11
CA PRO A 90 4.60 6.25 -19.43
C PRO A 90 5.04 7.73 -19.36
N VAL A 91 4.74 8.51 -20.41
CA VAL A 91 5.03 9.95 -20.44
C VAL A 91 4.27 10.76 -19.36
N GLN A 92 3.15 10.23 -18.87
CA GLN A 92 2.33 10.86 -17.82
C GLN A 92 2.78 10.45 -16.41
N ILE A 93 3.35 9.26 -16.23
CA ILE A 93 3.82 8.80 -14.91
C ILE A 93 5.19 9.38 -14.53
N LEU A 94 6.06 9.63 -15.51
CA LEU A 94 7.42 10.11 -15.27
C LEU A 94 7.48 11.42 -14.44
N PRO A 95 6.69 12.47 -14.73
CA PRO A 95 6.69 13.68 -13.91
C PRO A 95 6.18 13.46 -12.49
N VAL A 96 5.24 12.53 -12.29
CA VAL A 96 4.69 12.19 -10.96
C VAL A 96 5.73 11.49 -10.09
N LEU A 97 6.54 10.63 -10.70
CA LEU A 97 7.65 9.97 -10.00
C LEU A 97 8.79 10.94 -9.67
N ASP A 98 9.00 11.96 -10.51
CA ASP A 98 10.06 12.96 -10.31
C ASP A 98 9.78 13.90 -9.13
N GLN A 99 8.51 14.16 -8.81
CA GLN A 99 8.09 14.99 -7.66
C GLN A 99 8.65 14.50 -6.30
N HIS A 100 9.06 13.23 -6.20
CA HIS A 100 9.62 12.64 -4.99
C HIS A 100 11.13 12.33 -5.08
N ARG A 101 11.79 12.67 -6.20
CA ARG A 101 13.25 12.47 -6.37
C ARG A 101 14.12 13.53 -5.69
N GLY A 102 13.53 14.44 -4.92
CA GLY A 102 14.25 15.45 -4.14
C GLY A 102 15.18 14.89 -3.05
N CYS A 103 15.13 13.59 -2.75
CA CYS A 103 16.00 12.92 -1.79
C CYS A 103 17.06 12.05 -2.49
N GLY A 104 17.88 12.66 -3.36
CA GLY A 104 19.01 11.99 -4.03
C GLY A 104 19.06 12.27 -5.53
N ARG A 105 19.72 13.37 -5.90
CA ARG A 105 20.01 13.72 -7.30
C ARG A 105 21.02 12.71 -7.87
N LEU A 106 20.56 11.63 -8.48
CA LEU A 106 21.32 10.89 -9.49
C LEU A 106 21.12 11.64 -10.82
N SER A 107 22.15 12.38 -11.24
CA SER A 107 22.21 13.02 -12.55
C SER A 107 22.10 11.95 -13.63
N LEU A 108 20.93 11.85 -14.27
CA LEU A 108 20.79 11.11 -15.52
C LEU A 108 21.46 11.94 -16.63
N PRO A 109 22.28 11.33 -17.50
CA PRO A 109 22.88 12.02 -18.63
C PRO A 109 21.78 12.47 -19.62
N GLU A 110 21.92 13.70 -20.12
CA GLU A 110 21.03 14.26 -21.14
C GLU A 110 21.00 13.35 -22.37
N VAL A 111 19.80 12.90 -22.74
CA VAL A 111 19.58 12.26 -24.04
C VAL A 111 19.54 13.37 -25.08
N SER A 112 20.65 13.56 -25.79
CA SER A 112 20.71 14.38 -26.99
C SER A 112 19.83 13.77 -28.07
N SER A 113 18.79 14.50 -28.49
CA SER A 113 17.98 14.17 -29.66
C SER A 113 18.84 14.19 -30.93
N PRO A 114 18.73 13.20 -31.84
CA PRO A 114 19.45 13.22 -33.12
C PRO A 114 18.85 14.31 -34.02
N SER A 115 19.76 15.03 -34.69
CA SER A 115 19.52 16.05 -35.72
C SER A 115 18.75 15.53 -36.92
#